data_AF-A0A195BG10-F1
#
_entry.id   AF-A0A195BG10-F1
#
_cell.length_a   1.000
_cell.length_b   1.000
_cell.length_c   1.000
_cell.angle_alpha   90.00
_cell.angle_beta   90.00
_cell.angle_gamma   90.00
#
_symmetry.space_group_name_H-M   'P 1'
#
loop_
_entity.id
_entity.type
_entity.pdbx_description
1 polymer ?
#
loop_
_entity_poly.entity_id
_entity_poly.type
_entity_poly.pdbx_seq_one_letter_code
_entity_poly.pdbx_strand_id
1 'polypeptide(L)'
;MRYERAGKISGRNSEIRWHNIRVIDQIIESGKKWLKVNAVRERPMMSTMGKFHKSPNELFLACLSKVVELNILQYLEETRPNRSLMPVDPIKRARVREICEIIASGIQPLQNIGLLTHVGEERKTEWAQNWITRGFTAVEKLLLSSAGKYCVGDEITLADCCLVPQIYNARKFHVDLKPFSTILRVDRHLEHHPAFTTTHPNNQPDCPPEATK
;
A
#
# COMPACT_ATOMS: atom_id res chain seq x y z
N MET A 1 -30.96 16.23 3.07
CA MET A 1 -30.11 16.14 4.27
C MET A 1 -28.78 16.80 3.98
N ARG A 2 -28.40 17.82 4.75
CA ARG A 2 -27.08 18.48 4.63
C ARG A 2 -26.02 17.51 5.18
N TYR A 3 -25.04 17.16 4.35
CA TYR A 3 -23.90 16.36 4.79
C TYR A 3 -22.95 17.25 5.59
N GLU A 4 -22.85 17.01 6.90
CA GLU A 4 -21.78 17.61 7.71
C GLU A 4 -20.42 17.05 7.30
N ARG A 5 -19.39 17.91 7.26
CA ARG A 5 -18.01 17.51 6.98
C ARG A 5 -17.51 16.61 8.13
N ALA A 6 -17.52 15.29 7.91
CA ALA A 6 -16.89 14.34 8.82
C ALA A 6 -15.37 14.62 8.96
N GLY A 7 -14.92 14.60 10.23
CA GLY A 7 -13.62 15.06 10.71
C GLY A 7 -12.41 14.17 10.40
N LYS A 8 -11.24 14.64 10.86
CA LYS A 8 -9.90 14.09 10.60
C LYS A 8 -9.74 12.60 10.98
N ILE A 9 -9.07 11.88 10.09
CA ILE A 9 -8.56 10.50 10.26
C ILE A 9 -7.72 10.40 11.55
N SER A 10 -7.78 9.28 12.30
CA SER A 10 -6.68 8.92 13.22
C SER A 10 -6.13 7.54 12.93
N GLY A 11 -4.81 7.56 12.82
CA GLY A 11 -3.85 6.63 12.24
C GLY A 11 -2.74 7.57 11.73
N ARG A 12 -1.46 7.17 11.78
CA ARG A 12 -0.41 8.01 11.18
C ARG A 12 -0.62 7.94 9.66
N ASN A 13 -1.14 8.99 9.00
CA ASN A 13 -1.31 8.97 7.55
C ASN A 13 0.06 8.88 6.84
N SER A 14 1.14 9.27 7.52
CA SER A 14 2.53 9.00 7.11
C SER A 14 2.91 7.50 7.10
N GLU A 15 2.09 6.58 7.64
CA GLU A 15 2.35 5.15 7.50
C GLU A 15 2.13 4.67 6.06
N ILE A 16 3.11 3.93 5.56
CA ILE A 16 3.18 3.41 4.20
C ILE A 16 2.00 2.53 3.81
N ARG A 17 1.43 1.77 4.75
CA ARG A 17 0.22 0.96 4.49
C ARG A 17 -0.94 1.80 3.95
N TRP A 18 -1.01 3.08 4.33
CA TRP A 18 -2.06 3.96 3.84
C TRP A 18 -1.73 4.60 2.49
N HIS A 19 -0.46 4.55 2.05
CA HIS A 19 -0.04 5.06 0.75
C HIS A 19 -0.74 4.30 -0.39
N ASN A 20 -0.75 2.96 -0.36
CA ASN A 20 -1.39 2.13 -1.39
C ASN A 20 -2.85 2.46 -1.58
N ILE A 21 -3.60 2.54 -0.49
CA ILE A 21 -5.03 2.86 -0.51
C ILE A 21 -5.26 4.25 -1.10
N ARG A 22 -4.43 5.24 -0.75
CA ARG A 22 -4.53 6.60 -1.29
C ARG A 22 -4.17 6.68 -2.78
N VAL A 23 -3.10 6.02 -3.21
CA VAL A 23 -2.70 5.95 -4.63
C VAL A 23 -3.86 5.39 -5.45
N ILE A 24 -4.44 4.29 -5.01
CA ILE A 24 -5.53 3.62 -5.70
C ILE A 24 -6.78 4.51 -5.73
N ASP A 25 -7.11 5.18 -4.62
CA ASP A 25 -8.24 6.12 -4.60
C ASP A 25 -8.03 7.30 -5.57
N GLN A 26 -6.80 7.81 -5.69
CA GLN A 26 -6.44 8.85 -6.65
C GLN A 26 -6.48 8.37 -8.10
N ILE A 27 -6.04 7.15 -8.39
CA ILE A 27 -6.06 6.61 -9.77
C ILE A 27 -7.50 6.25 -10.18
N ILE A 28 -8.23 5.58 -9.28
CA ILE A 28 -9.59 5.10 -9.54
C ILE A 28 -10.62 6.24 -9.46
N GLU A 29 -10.30 7.37 -8.81
CA GLU A 29 -11.18 8.53 -8.59
C GLU A 29 -12.59 8.14 -8.12
N SER A 30 -12.75 8.01 -6.80
CA SER A 30 -14.03 8.38 -6.20
C SER A 30 -13.77 9.58 -5.31
N GLY A 31 -14.38 10.74 -5.59
CA GLY A 31 -14.30 11.94 -4.74
C GLY A 31 -14.95 11.76 -3.35
N LYS A 32 -14.71 10.63 -2.68
CA LYS A 32 -15.34 10.21 -1.43
C LYS A 32 -14.30 10.20 -0.31
N LYS A 33 -14.69 10.77 0.83
CA LYS A 33 -13.88 10.76 2.05
C LYS A 33 -13.93 9.37 2.71
N TRP A 34 -12.77 8.88 3.12
CA TRP A 34 -12.63 7.61 3.85
C TRP A 34 -13.06 7.77 5.31
N LEU A 35 -13.82 6.78 5.81
CA LEU A 35 -14.21 6.69 7.22
C LEU A 35 -13.18 5.87 8.01
N LYS A 36 -12.79 6.44 9.15
CA LYS A 36 -11.83 5.94 10.14
C LYS A 36 -12.49 4.94 11.10
N VAL A 37 -11.80 3.84 11.44
CA VAL A 37 -12.08 3.07 12.67
C VAL A 37 -10.78 2.75 13.40
N ASN A 38 -10.79 2.94 14.73
CA ASN A 38 -9.59 2.99 15.56
C ASN A 38 -9.43 1.69 16.38
N ALA A 39 -8.60 0.76 15.90
CA ALA A 39 -8.50 -0.60 16.46
C ALA A 39 -7.88 -0.69 17.88
N VAL A 40 -7.18 0.35 18.33
CA VAL A 40 -6.46 0.31 19.62
C VAL A 40 -7.32 0.87 20.77
N ARG A 41 -8.27 1.77 20.48
CA ARG A 41 -9.05 2.48 21.51
C ARG A 41 -10.45 1.90 21.76
N GLU A 42 -11.00 1.12 20.84
CA GLU A 42 -12.40 0.65 20.88
C GLU A 42 -12.57 -0.85 21.17
N ARG A 43 -11.56 -1.50 21.76
CA ARG A 43 -11.66 -2.91 22.19
C ARG A 43 -12.92 -3.26 23.02
N PRO A 44 -13.46 -2.39 23.88
CA PRO A 44 -14.68 -2.70 24.64
C PRO A 44 -15.99 -2.49 23.87
N MET A 45 -15.99 -1.74 22.75
CA MET A 45 -17.22 -1.32 22.05
C MET A 45 -17.64 -2.31 20.95
N MET A 46 -16.70 -3.14 20.47
CA MET A 46 -16.97 -4.20 19.49
C MET A 46 -17.77 -5.37 20.05
N SER A 47 -17.82 -5.57 21.37
CA SER A 47 -18.57 -6.67 21.99
C SER A 47 -20.08 -6.41 22.11
N THR A 48 -20.54 -5.18 21.88
CA THR A 48 -21.93 -4.78 22.16
C THR A 48 -22.74 -4.31 20.94
N MET A 49 -22.19 -4.35 19.73
CA MET A 49 -22.87 -3.82 18.53
C MET A 49 -23.83 -4.81 17.85
N GLY A 50 -24.92 -5.13 18.53
CA GLY A 50 -26.16 -5.54 17.86
C GLY A 50 -27.02 -4.30 17.64
N LYS A 51 -27.39 -4.00 16.39
CA LYS A 51 -28.31 -2.90 15.96
C LYS A 51 -27.68 -1.53 15.74
N PHE A 52 -26.92 -1.38 14.65
CA PHE A 52 -26.91 -0.12 13.90
C PHE A 52 -27.01 -0.44 12.42
N HIS A 53 -28.08 0.03 11.77
CA HIS A 53 -28.17 0.10 10.31
C HIS A 53 -27.05 1.02 9.82
N LYS A 54 -25.94 0.47 9.36
CA LYS A 54 -24.88 1.21 8.68
C LYS A 54 -24.83 0.75 7.24
N SER A 55 -24.65 1.70 6.32
CA SER A 55 -24.60 1.39 4.90
C SER A 55 -23.44 0.43 4.60
N PRO A 56 -23.50 -0.41 3.54
CA PRO A 56 -22.47 -1.39 3.20
C PRO A 56 -21.04 -0.82 3.11
N ASN A 57 -20.92 0.50 2.88
CA ASN A 57 -19.65 1.20 2.76
C ASN A 57 -18.97 1.51 4.11
N GLU A 58 -19.71 1.53 5.23
CA GLU A 58 -19.21 2.03 6.52
C GLU A 58 -18.76 0.92 7.47
N LEU A 59 -19.29 -0.30 7.32
CA LEU A 59 -18.95 -1.43 8.20
C LEU A 59 -17.68 -2.18 7.78
N PHE A 60 -17.25 -2.07 6.52
CA PHE A 60 -16.26 -2.98 5.93
C PHE A 60 -14.80 -2.59 6.21
N LEU A 61 -14.48 -1.29 6.21
CA LEU A 61 -13.11 -0.79 6.45
C LEU A 61 -12.68 -0.92 7.92
N ALA A 62 -13.64 -1.05 8.82
CA ALA A 62 -13.44 -1.22 10.26
C ALA A 62 -12.75 -2.55 10.63
N CYS A 63 -13.07 -3.62 9.90
CA CYS A 63 -12.50 -4.95 10.13
C CYS A 63 -11.09 -5.13 9.57
N LEU A 64 -10.60 -4.21 8.73
CA LEU A 64 -9.37 -4.43 7.94
C LEU A 64 -8.10 -3.87 8.58
N SER A 65 -8.16 -3.36 9.81
CA SER A 65 -6.95 -2.89 10.53
C SER A 65 -5.89 -3.97 10.76
N LYS A 66 -6.22 -5.25 10.54
CA LYS A 66 -5.32 -6.40 10.69
C LYS A 66 -5.31 -7.37 9.49
N VAL A 67 -6.09 -7.12 8.43
CA VAL A 67 -6.28 -8.05 7.31
C VAL A 67 -5.72 -7.46 6.03
N VAL A 68 -4.86 -8.26 5.39
CA VAL A 68 -4.07 -8.09 4.17
C VAL A 68 -4.54 -6.95 3.27
N GLU A 69 -3.65 -5.99 3.07
CA GLU A 69 -3.78 -4.85 2.16
C GLU A 69 -4.38 -5.23 0.79
N LEU A 70 -4.01 -6.40 0.27
CA LEU A 70 -4.51 -6.96 -0.99
C LEU A 70 -6.01 -7.21 -1.03
N ASN A 71 -6.66 -7.54 0.08
CA ASN A 71 -8.11 -7.76 0.10
C ASN A 71 -8.88 -6.44 -0.08
N ILE A 72 -8.34 -5.34 0.44
CA ILE A 72 -8.87 -4.00 0.16
C ILE A 72 -8.70 -3.71 -1.33
N LEU A 73 -7.54 -3.98 -1.91
CA LEU A 73 -7.27 -3.68 -3.32
C LEU A 73 -8.20 -4.46 -4.25
N GLN A 74 -8.41 -5.75 -3.97
CA GLN A 74 -9.34 -6.60 -4.72
C GLN A 74 -10.78 -6.12 -4.60
N TYR A 75 -11.22 -5.73 -3.39
CA TYR A 75 -12.55 -5.15 -3.21
C TYR A 75 -12.74 -3.85 -4.00
N LEU A 76 -11.74 -2.95 -4.00
CA LEU A 76 -11.82 -1.70 -4.76
C LEU A 76 -11.89 -1.97 -6.27
N GLU A 77 -11.12 -2.93 -6.76
CA GLU A 77 -11.14 -3.40 -8.14
C GLU A 77 -12.52 -3.97 -8.53
N GLU A 78 -13.11 -4.83 -7.69
CA GLU A 78 -14.42 -5.44 -7.95
C GLU A 78 -15.58 -4.42 -7.92
N THR A 79 -15.47 -3.39 -7.07
CA THR A 79 -16.54 -2.42 -6.85
C THR A 79 -16.42 -1.15 -7.71
N ARG A 80 -15.29 -0.94 -8.40
CA ARG A 80 -15.03 0.26 -9.23
C ARG A 80 -14.46 -0.11 -10.61
N PRO A 81 -15.23 -0.82 -11.46
CA PRO A 81 -14.70 -1.43 -12.70
C PRO A 81 -14.31 -0.42 -13.80
N ASN A 82 -14.76 0.83 -13.74
CA ASN A 82 -14.53 1.82 -14.81
C ASN A 82 -13.07 2.30 -14.93
N ARG A 83 -12.22 1.99 -13.94
CA ARG A 83 -10.77 2.27 -13.95
C ARG A 83 -10.02 1.12 -13.28
N SER A 84 -10.11 -0.05 -13.91
CA SER A 84 -9.46 -1.28 -13.45
C SER A 84 -7.94 -1.10 -13.36
N LEU A 85 -7.35 -1.53 -12.25
CA LEU A 85 -5.90 -1.63 -12.03
C LEU A 85 -5.39 -3.04 -12.29
N MET A 86 -6.21 -3.86 -12.96
CA MET A 86 -5.90 -5.23 -13.28
C MET A 86 -6.11 -5.44 -14.79
N PRO A 87 -5.13 -6.02 -15.50
CA PRO A 87 -5.29 -6.32 -16.92
C PRO A 87 -6.52 -7.19 -17.22
N VAL A 88 -7.02 -7.15 -18.45
CA VAL A 88 -8.08 -8.08 -18.91
C VAL A 88 -7.51 -9.48 -19.11
N ASP A 89 -6.28 -9.58 -19.64
CA ASP A 89 -5.57 -10.84 -19.89
C ASP A 89 -5.30 -11.60 -18.59
N PRO A 90 -5.84 -12.83 -18.41
CA PRO A 90 -5.65 -13.64 -17.21
C PRO A 90 -4.18 -13.92 -16.85
N ILE A 91 -3.29 -14.07 -17.83
CA ILE A 91 -1.86 -14.33 -17.60
C ILE A 91 -1.21 -13.09 -17.00
N LYS A 92 -1.49 -11.91 -17.56
CA LYS A 92 -1.01 -10.63 -17.00
C LYS A 92 -1.60 -10.37 -15.61
N ARG A 93 -2.88 -10.70 -15.38
CA ARG A 93 -3.49 -10.63 -14.04
C ARG A 93 -2.79 -11.50 -13.02
N ALA A 94 -2.43 -12.73 -13.41
CA ALA A 94 -1.68 -13.65 -12.53
C ALA A 94 -0.32 -13.04 -12.16
N ARG A 95 0.38 -12.43 -13.13
CA ARG A 95 1.64 -11.75 -12.87
C ARG A 95 1.50 -10.53 -11.95
N VAL A 96 0.45 -9.73 -12.11
CA VAL A 96 0.15 -8.63 -11.16
C VAL A 96 -0.02 -9.16 -9.74
N ARG A 97 -0.81 -10.24 -9.57
CA ARG A 97 -1.04 -10.88 -8.27
C ARG A 97 0.23 -11.46 -7.67
N GLU A 98 1.06 -12.11 -8.49
CA GLU A 98 2.33 -12.69 -8.06
C GLU A 98 3.26 -11.62 -7.46
N ILE A 99 3.43 -10.49 -8.14
CA ILE A 99 4.25 -9.37 -7.65
C ILE A 99 3.64 -8.80 -6.36
N CYS A 100 2.32 -8.59 -6.35
CA CYS A 100 1.58 -8.10 -5.19
C CYS A 100 1.79 -9.00 -3.96
N GLU A 101 1.68 -10.31 -4.10
CA GLU A 101 1.84 -11.28 -3.01
C GLU A 101 3.28 -11.35 -2.50
N ILE A 102 4.28 -11.32 -3.40
CA ILE A 102 5.68 -11.26 -2.96
C ILE A 102 5.90 -10.04 -2.07
N ILE A 103 5.35 -8.89 -2.45
CA ILE A 103 5.51 -7.66 -1.67
C ILE A 103 4.70 -7.70 -0.37
N ALA A 104 3.38 -7.91 -0.47
CA ALA A 104 2.45 -7.76 0.64
C ALA A 104 2.54 -8.90 1.67
N SER A 105 2.92 -10.10 1.23
CA SER A 105 3.01 -11.29 2.07
C SER A 105 4.46 -11.71 2.32
N GLY A 106 5.33 -11.60 1.30
CA GLY A 106 6.72 -12.04 1.36
C GLY A 106 7.75 -11.02 1.86
N ILE A 107 7.43 -9.72 1.84
CA ILE A 107 8.34 -8.65 2.28
C ILE A 107 7.73 -7.86 3.43
N GLN A 108 6.57 -7.25 3.22
CA GLN A 108 5.98 -6.25 4.10
C GLN A 108 5.83 -6.70 5.57
N PRO A 109 5.31 -7.92 5.84
CA PRO A 109 5.09 -8.36 7.21
C PRO A 109 6.39 -8.55 7.98
N LEU A 110 7.49 -8.85 7.28
CA LEU A 110 8.81 -9.13 7.86
C LEU A 110 9.56 -7.85 8.26
N GLN A 111 9.13 -6.68 7.75
CA GLN A 111 9.65 -5.36 8.12
C GLN A 111 8.64 -4.54 8.95
N ASN A 112 7.51 -5.16 9.34
CA ASN A 112 6.50 -4.49 10.14
C ASN A 112 7.04 -4.09 11.51
N ILE A 113 6.71 -2.88 11.98
CA ILE A 113 7.14 -2.33 13.28
C ILE A 113 6.85 -3.29 14.44
N GLY A 114 5.70 -3.98 14.44
CA GLY A 114 5.35 -4.95 15.47
C GLY A 114 6.36 -6.11 15.53
N LEU A 115 6.75 -6.66 14.37
CA LEU A 115 7.76 -7.70 14.31
C LEU A 115 9.16 -7.15 14.63
N LEU A 116 9.52 -5.99 14.09
CA LEU A 116 10.84 -5.38 14.32
C LEU A 116 11.09 -5.05 15.79
N THR A 117 10.04 -4.78 16.56
CA THR A 117 10.13 -4.62 18.03
C THR A 117 10.64 -5.90 18.71
N HIS A 118 10.26 -7.08 18.20
CA HIS A 118 10.76 -8.37 18.70
C HIS A 118 12.15 -8.72 18.19
N VAL A 119 12.54 -8.24 16.99
CA VAL A 119 13.89 -8.42 16.45
C VAL A 119 14.92 -7.60 17.25
N GLY A 120 14.50 -6.47 17.82
CA GLY A 120 15.35 -5.58 18.61
C GLY A 120 16.07 -4.52 17.78
N GLU A 121 16.38 -3.40 18.43
CA GLU A 121 16.88 -2.18 17.77
C GLU A 121 18.20 -2.40 17.03
N GLU A 122 19.11 -3.20 17.59
CA GLU A 122 20.43 -3.45 17.02
C GLU A 122 20.37 -4.24 15.70
N ARG A 123 19.37 -5.12 15.56
CA ARG A 123 19.27 -6.06 14.43
C ARG A 123 18.18 -5.72 13.43
N LYS A 124 17.27 -4.79 13.75
CA LYS A 124 16.10 -4.49 12.91
C LYS A 124 16.48 -4.05 11.49
N THR A 125 17.57 -3.28 11.34
CA THR A 125 18.00 -2.75 10.05
C THR A 125 18.55 -3.85 9.16
N GLU A 126 19.48 -4.65 9.68
CA GLU A 126 20.03 -5.82 8.99
C GLU A 126 18.92 -6.81 8.59
N TRP A 127 18.00 -7.09 9.52
CA TRP A 127 16.85 -7.94 9.28
C TRP A 127 15.98 -7.42 8.13
N ALA A 128 15.59 -6.14 8.17
CA ALA A 128 14.79 -5.53 7.12
C ALA A 128 15.52 -5.56 5.78
N GLN A 129 16.81 -5.22 5.76
CA GLN A 129 17.63 -5.23 4.55
C GLN A 129 17.67 -6.61 3.90
N ASN A 130 17.90 -7.67 4.68
CA ASN A 130 17.93 -9.04 4.19
C ASN A 130 16.61 -9.45 3.51
N TRP A 131 15.48 -9.22 4.18
CA TRP A 131 14.17 -9.63 3.64
C TRP A 131 13.72 -8.78 2.45
N ILE A 132 14.01 -7.48 2.46
CA ILE A 132 13.74 -6.60 1.32
C ILE A 132 14.59 -7.02 0.12
N THR A 133 15.90 -7.23 0.30
CA THR A 133 16.82 -7.62 -0.79
C THR A 133 16.40 -8.94 -1.41
N ARG A 134 16.06 -9.93 -0.58
CA ARG A 134 15.58 -11.24 -1.04
C ARG A 134 14.27 -11.13 -1.84
N GLY A 135 13.31 -10.36 -1.34
CA GLY A 135 12.05 -10.15 -2.05
C GLY A 135 12.21 -9.35 -3.34
N PHE A 136 13.03 -8.31 -3.34
CA PHE A 136 13.33 -7.52 -4.54
C PHE A 136 14.09 -8.32 -5.59
N THR A 137 14.92 -9.27 -5.19
CA THR A 137 15.54 -10.21 -6.14
C THR A 137 14.48 -11.06 -6.86
N ALA A 138 13.41 -11.47 -6.17
CA ALA A 138 12.32 -12.20 -6.80
C ALA A 138 11.48 -11.27 -7.70
N VAL A 139 11.12 -10.08 -7.22
CA VAL A 139 10.36 -9.09 -8.00
C VAL A 139 11.12 -8.69 -9.26
N GLU A 140 12.40 -8.34 -9.16
CA GLU A 140 13.24 -7.93 -10.29
C GLU A 140 13.23 -9.01 -11.40
N LYS A 141 13.37 -10.30 -11.04
CA LYS A 141 13.29 -11.41 -11.99
C LYS A 141 11.94 -11.47 -12.72
N LEU A 142 10.84 -11.24 -12.01
CA LEU A 142 9.51 -11.21 -12.64
C LEU A 142 9.40 -10.03 -13.61
N LEU A 143 9.88 -8.86 -13.20
CA LEU A 143 9.83 -7.63 -14.00
C LEU A 143 10.63 -7.75 -15.30
N LEU A 144 11.73 -8.51 -15.34
CA LEU A 144 12.48 -8.75 -16.59
C LEU A 144 11.62 -9.35 -17.72
N SER A 145 10.55 -10.06 -17.37
CA SER A 145 9.65 -10.71 -18.35
C SER A 145 8.28 -10.05 -18.46
N SER A 146 7.89 -9.18 -17.52
CA SER A 146 6.56 -8.57 -17.49
C SER A 146 6.54 -7.06 -17.68
N ALA A 147 7.61 -6.37 -17.34
CA ALA A 147 7.62 -4.92 -17.29
C ALA A 147 7.69 -4.32 -18.70
N GLY A 148 6.72 -3.48 -19.04
CA GLY A 148 6.84 -2.49 -20.11
C GLY A 148 7.29 -1.18 -19.48
N LYS A 149 6.50 -0.11 -19.62
CA LYS A 149 6.66 1.14 -18.88
C LYS A 149 6.54 0.97 -17.35
N TYR A 150 5.65 0.08 -16.91
CA TYR A 150 5.34 -0.18 -15.50
C TYR A 150 5.58 -1.66 -15.14
N CYS A 151 5.14 -2.12 -13.97
CA CYS A 151 5.39 -3.49 -13.50
C CYS A 151 4.91 -4.58 -14.48
N VAL A 152 3.76 -4.37 -15.11
CA VAL A 152 3.16 -5.31 -16.07
C VAL A 152 2.64 -4.56 -17.29
N GLY A 153 3.42 -4.57 -18.37
CA GLY A 153 3.13 -3.81 -19.58
C GLY A 153 3.25 -2.30 -19.38
N ASP A 154 2.42 -1.53 -20.10
CA ASP A 154 2.53 -0.07 -20.21
C ASP A 154 1.46 0.71 -19.44
N GLU A 155 0.60 0.02 -18.70
CA GLU A 155 -0.45 0.61 -17.85
C GLU A 155 -0.16 0.39 -16.36
N ILE A 156 -0.63 1.30 -15.51
CA ILE A 156 -0.44 1.21 -14.06
C ILE A 156 -1.36 0.12 -13.51
N THR A 157 -0.82 -0.76 -12.68
CA THR A 157 -1.55 -1.87 -12.07
C THR A 157 -1.45 -1.87 -10.54
N LEU A 158 -2.13 -2.82 -9.89
CA LEU A 158 -1.96 -3.05 -8.45
C LEU A 158 -0.51 -3.38 -8.05
N ALA A 159 0.28 -3.96 -8.97
CA ALA A 159 1.69 -4.26 -8.70
C ALA A 159 2.51 -2.98 -8.49
N ASP A 160 2.26 -1.94 -9.29
CA ASP A 160 2.89 -0.63 -9.17
C ASP A 160 2.50 0.06 -7.87
N CYS A 161 1.22 -0.06 -7.50
CA CYS A 161 0.72 0.43 -6.23
C CYS A 161 1.50 -0.22 -5.09
N CYS A 162 1.67 -1.56 -5.08
CA CYS A 162 2.44 -2.24 -4.04
C CYS A 162 3.95 -1.91 -4.06
N LEU A 163 4.54 -1.74 -5.25
CA LEU A 163 5.98 -1.59 -5.44
C LEU A 163 6.51 -0.27 -4.87
N VAL A 164 5.92 0.87 -5.24
CA VAL A 164 6.43 2.21 -4.87
C VAL A 164 6.62 2.40 -3.35
N PRO A 165 5.63 2.12 -2.48
CA PRO A 165 5.84 2.21 -1.04
C PRO A 165 6.87 1.20 -0.51
N GLN A 166 7.00 0.04 -1.14
CA GLN A 166 8.01 -0.92 -0.73
C GLN A 166 9.43 -0.43 -1.10
N ILE A 167 9.60 0.30 -2.21
CA ILE A 167 10.85 1.00 -2.54
C ILE A 167 11.13 2.10 -1.52
N TYR A 168 10.12 2.87 -1.11
CA TYR A 168 10.28 3.85 -0.01
C TYR A 168 10.77 3.16 1.27
N ASN A 169 10.22 2.01 1.65
CA ASN A 169 10.73 1.22 2.78
C ASN A 169 12.18 0.77 2.57
N ALA A 170 12.54 0.31 1.37
CA ALA A 170 13.90 -0.09 1.05
C ALA A 170 14.89 1.07 1.23
N ARG A 171 14.52 2.27 0.78
CA ARG A 171 15.29 3.51 0.98
C ARG A 171 15.43 3.85 2.47
N LYS A 172 14.33 3.74 3.24
CA LYS A 172 14.32 3.98 4.69
C LYS A 172 15.25 3.05 5.46
N PHE A 173 15.39 1.80 5.02
CA PHE A 173 16.32 0.83 5.60
C PHE A 173 17.69 0.81 4.90
N HIS A 174 17.98 1.78 4.05
CA HIS A 174 19.27 1.91 3.34
C HIS A 174 19.68 0.65 2.55
N VAL A 175 18.71 -0.04 1.93
CA VAL A 175 18.98 -1.17 1.03
C VAL A 175 19.69 -0.68 -0.22
N ASP A 176 20.72 -1.39 -0.67
CA ASP A 176 21.32 -1.12 -1.99
C ASP A 176 20.37 -1.55 -3.10
N LEU A 177 19.87 -0.56 -3.85
CA LEU A 177 18.94 -0.78 -4.95
C LEU A 177 19.63 -0.91 -6.32
N LYS A 178 20.95 -0.69 -6.41
CA LYS A 178 21.68 -0.77 -7.68
C LYS A 178 21.49 -2.10 -8.42
N PRO A 179 21.39 -3.27 -7.75
CA PRO A 179 21.14 -4.53 -8.45
C PRO A 179 19.74 -4.65 -9.08
N PHE A 180 18.79 -3.79 -8.70
CA PHE A 180 17.39 -3.87 -9.11
C PHE A 180 17.05 -2.79 -10.15
N SER A 181 17.72 -2.86 -11.29
CA SER A 181 17.64 -1.84 -12.34
C SER A 181 16.22 -1.65 -12.92
N THR A 182 15.44 -2.71 -13.01
CA THR A 182 14.07 -2.67 -13.56
C THR A 182 13.11 -2.07 -12.54
N ILE A 183 13.23 -2.46 -11.26
CA ILE A 183 12.52 -1.81 -10.15
C ILE A 183 12.79 -0.31 -10.15
N LEU A 184 14.06 0.11 -10.23
CA LEU A 184 14.44 1.53 -10.25
C LEU A 184 13.91 2.27 -11.49
N ARG A 185 13.82 1.60 -12.64
CA ARG A 185 13.24 2.18 -13.86
C ARG A 185 11.75 2.43 -13.70
N VAL A 186 11.00 1.45 -13.19
CA VAL A 186 9.56 1.57 -12.93
C VAL A 186 9.31 2.68 -11.91
N ASP A 187 10.08 2.73 -10.83
CA ASP A 187 9.99 3.78 -9.82
C ASP A 187 10.14 5.18 -10.40
N ARG A 188 11.14 5.39 -11.27
CA ARG A 188 11.37 6.68 -11.93
C ARG A 188 10.20 7.10 -12.84
N HIS A 189 9.53 6.15 -13.48
CA HIS A 189 8.33 6.43 -14.28
C HIS A 189 7.14 6.85 -13.41
N LEU A 190 7.04 6.34 -12.18
CA LEU A 190 5.94 6.61 -11.25
C LEU A 190 6.19 7.80 -10.32
N GLU A 191 7.46 8.16 -10.09
CA GLU A 191 7.89 9.24 -9.18
C GLU A 191 7.20 10.58 -9.45
N HIS A 192 6.89 10.87 -10.71
CA HIS A 192 6.27 12.14 -11.13
C HIS A 192 4.76 12.02 -11.36
N HIS A 193 4.17 10.84 -11.18
CA HIS A 193 2.75 10.65 -11.42
C HIS A 193 1.93 11.32 -10.30
N PRO A 194 0.90 12.15 -10.60
CA PRO A 194 0.15 12.90 -9.60
C PRO A 194 -0.42 12.03 -8.46
N ALA A 195 -0.90 10.83 -8.79
CA ALA A 195 -1.45 9.91 -7.79
C ALA A 195 -0.40 9.40 -6.78
N PHE A 196 0.89 9.30 -7.16
CA PHE A 196 1.96 8.84 -6.26
C PHE A 196 2.61 10.00 -5.52
N THR A 197 2.76 11.15 -6.17
CA THR A 197 3.30 12.36 -5.54
C THR A 197 2.38 12.91 -4.45
N THR A 198 1.09 13.10 -4.74
CA THR A 198 0.12 13.67 -3.77
C THR A 198 -0.11 12.77 -2.55
N THR A 199 0.06 11.46 -2.72
CA THR A 199 -0.21 10.46 -1.67
C THR A 199 1.05 10.03 -0.93
N HIS A 200 2.21 10.56 -1.35
CA HIS A 200 3.51 10.30 -0.75
C HIS A 200 3.46 10.56 0.76
N PRO A 201 4.08 9.71 1.60
CA PRO A 201 4.08 9.89 3.05
C PRO A 201 4.52 11.29 3.50
N ASN A 202 5.50 11.88 2.82
CA ASN A 202 6.02 13.21 3.17
C ASN A 202 5.04 14.36 2.89
N ASN A 203 4.02 14.12 2.05
CA ASN A 203 3.03 15.11 1.66
C ASN A 203 1.72 14.99 2.48
N GLN A 204 1.70 14.14 3.51
CA GLN A 204 0.52 13.95 4.34
C GLN A 204 0.46 14.96 5.51
N PRO A 205 -0.74 15.37 5.97
CA PRO A 205 -0.90 16.42 6.98
C PRO A 205 -0.26 16.15 8.35
N ASP A 206 0.05 14.89 8.66
CA ASP A 206 0.70 14.44 9.90
C ASP A 206 2.18 14.04 9.69
N CYS A 207 2.76 14.34 8.52
CA CYS A 207 4.19 14.17 8.29
C CYS A 207 4.98 15.10 9.24
N PRO A 208 5.96 14.57 10.01
CA PRO A 208 6.84 15.40 10.83
C PRO A 208 7.64 16.37 9.94
N PRO A 209 7.86 17.63 10.36
CA PRO A 209 8.63 18.61 9.58
C PRO A 209 10.05 18.15 9.23
N GLU A 210 10.65 17.29 10.07
CA GLU A 210 12.00 16.76 9.88
C GLU A 210 12.10 15.70 8.76
N ALA A 211 10.97 15.11 8.35
CA ALA A 211 10.89 14.07 7.33
C ALA A 211 10.72 14.62 5.90
N THR A 212 10.50 15.93 5.76
CA THR A 212 10.49 16.64 4.47
C THR A 212 11.91 17.13 4.17
N LYS A 213 12.70 16.31 3.48
CA LYS A 213 13.98 16.69 2.87
C LYS A 213 14.03 16.17 1.44
#